data_AF-A0A5E4NVN3-F1
#
_entry.id   AF-A0A5E4NVN3-F1
#
_cell.length_a   1.000
_cell.length_b   1.000
_cell.length_c   1.000
_cell.angle_alpha   90.00
_cell.angle_beta   90.00
_cell.angle_gamma   90.00
#
_symmetry.space_group_name_H-M   'P 1'
#
loop_
_entity.id
_entity.type
_entity.pdbx_description
1 polymer ?
#
loop_
_entity_poly.entity_id
_entity_poly.type
_entity_poly.pdbx_seq_one_letter_code
_entity_poly.pdbx_strand_id
1 'polypeptide(L)'
;MRAVRILVAAAAVACLFGPAAAKHYGGGDALPELNVKGSCSDAQKFSTGDDRQNAYKGCMQDEMAAKDQLRKRWSSFKPKDRSNCVEQSRAPSPSYVEVLTCLEMDTDAIKNAPRVDGKPVPQIGGPVAPGLSSNPASTMPSTK
;
A
#
# COMPACT_ATOMS: atom_id res chain seq x y z
N MET A 1 47.35 -16.72 -50.91
CA MET A 1 47.46 -18.01 -50.18
C MET A 1 48.14 -17.79 -48.84
N ARG A 2 47.39 -17.69 -47.73
CA ARG A 2 47.86 -17.99 -46.36
C ARG A 2 46.65 -18.47 -45.55
N ALA A 3 46.88 -19.55 -44.83
CA ALA A 3 45.91 -20.56 -44.46
C ALA A 3 45.09 -20.24 -43.19
N VAL A 4 43.86 -20.75 -43.22
CA VAL A 4 42.88 -20.87 -42.14
C VAL A 4 43.46 -21.70 -40.98
N ARG A 5 43.35 -21.18 -39.74
CA ARG A 5 43.56 -21.96 -38.52
C ARG A 5 42.32 -21.83 -37.64
N ILE A 6 41.37 -22.74 -37.88
CA ILE A 6 40.19 -22.92 -37.04
C ILE A 6 40.65 -23.65 -35.78
N LEU A 7 40.67 -22.96 -34.64
CA LEU A 7 40.75 -23.59 -33.32
C LEU A 7 39.32 -23.87 -32.87
N VAL A 8 38.93 -25.14 -32.94
CA VAL A 8 37.68 -25.65 -32.36
C VAL A 8 37.84 -25.66 -30.84
N ALA A 9 37.28 -24.66 -30.17
CA ALA A 9 37.08 -24.72 -28.72
C ALA A 9 35.79 -25.49 -28.45
N ALA A 10 35.92 -26.72 -27.96
CA ALA A 10 34.79 -27.51 -27.48
C ALA A 10 34.21 -26.84 -26.23
N ALA A 11 33.12 -26.08 -26.39
CA ALA A 11 32.36 -25.54 -25.28
C ALA A 11 31.47 -26.66 -24.71
N ALA A 12 31.90 -27.23 -23.59
CA ALA A 12 31.06 -28.09 -22.77
C ALA A 12 29.88 -27.27 -22.24
N VAL A 13 28.68 -27.54 -22.73
CA VAL A 13 27.43 -26.96 -22.21
C VAL A 13 27.10 -27.69 -20.91
N ALA A 14 27.62 -27.17 -19.80
CA ALA A 14 27.30 -27.63 -18.45
C ALA A 14 26.16 -26.78 -17.84
N CYS A 15 25.09 -27.49 -17.46
CA CYS A 15 23.89 -27.11 -16.72
C CYS A 15 23.83 -25.71 -16.07
N LEU A 16 22.90 -24.88 -16.54
CA LEU A 16 22.37 -23.73 -15.80
C LEU A 16 20.92 -23.99 -15.37
N PHE A 17 20.69 -25.04 -14.56
CA PHE A 17 19.55 -25.07 -13.65
C PHE A 17 20.02 -24.45 -12.33
N GLY A 18 20.02 -23.12 -12.27
CA GLY A 18 20.19 -22.41 -10.99
C GLY A 18 18.94 -22.59 -10.13
N PRO A 19 19.07 -22.74 -8.80
CA PRO A 19 17.90 -22.77 -7.94
C PRO A 19 17.19 -21.42 -8.06
N ALA A 20 15.88 -21.45 -8.30
CA ALA A 20 15.04 -20.28 -8.15
C ALA A 20 15.16 -19.80 -6.70
N ALA A 21 16.07 -18.87 -6.44
CA ALA A 21 16.05 -18.05 -5.25
C ALA A 21 14.77 -17.23 -5.35
N ALA A 22 13.68 -17.75 -4.78
CA ALA A 22 12.51 -16.97 -4.45
C ALA A 22 13.04 -15.75 -3.68
N LYS A 23 12.94 -14.57 -4.28
CA LYS A 23 13.14 -13.33 -3.54
C LYS A 23 12.04 -13.29 -2.50
N HIS A 24 12.37 -13.69 -1.28
CA HIS A 24 11.57 -13.34 -0.11
C HIS A 24 11.53 -11.81 -0.10
N TYR A 25 10.40 -11.24 -0.52
CA TYR A 25 10.09 -9.86 -0.17
C TYR A 25 9.86 -9.87 1.34
N GLY A 26 10.96 -9.75 2.08
CA GLY A 26 10.92 -9.46 3.50
C GLY A 26 10.23 -8.11 3.63
N GLY A 27 8.97 -8.12 4.07
CA GLY A 27 8.36 -6.96 4.67
C GLY A 27 9.20 -6.62 5.89
N GLY A 28 10.21 -5.77 5.67
CA GLY A 28 11.22 -5.47 6.66
C GLY A 28 10.57 -4.90 7.91
N ASP A 29 11.07 -5.33 9.07
CA ASP A 29 10.63 -4.79 10.35
C ASP A 29 10.91 -3.29 10.50
N ALA A 30 11.73 -2.71 9.63
CA ALA A 30 12.01 -1.28 9.58
C ALA A 30 10.95 -0.52 8.78
N LEU A 31 10.62 0.69 9.24
CA LEU A 31 9.79 1.64 8.49
C LEU A 31 10.54 2.05 7.20
N PRO A 32 9.94 1.87 6.00
CA PRO A 32 10.59 2.24 4.74
C PRO A 32 10.81 3.75 4.61
N GLU A 33 11.89 4.15 3.95
CA GLU A 33 12.14 5.54 3.60
C GLU A 33 11.40 5.93 2.32
N LEU A 34 10.37 6.77 2.44
CA LEU A 34 9.64 7.35 1.32
C LEU A 34 10.26 8.68 0.85
N ASN A 35 10.22 8.93 -0.46
CA ASN A 35 10.71 10.19 -1.04
C ASN A 35 9.71 11.35 -0.83
N VAL A 36 9.60 11.80 0.42
CA VAL A 36 8.69 12.89 0.82
C VAL A 36 9.00 14.21 0.13
N LYS A 37 10.29 14.51 -0.09
CA LYS A 37 10.69 15.75 -0.77
C LYS A 37 10.15 15.80 -2.20
N GLY A 38 10.17 14.64 -2.89
CA GLY A 38 9.59 14.50 -4.22
C GLY A 38 8.09 14.75 -4.19
N SER A 39 7.36 14.06 -3.31
CA SER A 39 5.91 14.19 -3.21
C SER A 39 5.46 15.60 -2.82
N CYS A 40 6.15 16.25 -1.87
CA CYS A 40 5.87 17.64 -1.50
C CYS A 40 6.28 18.66 -2.58
N SER A 41 7.31 18.37 -3.37
CA SER A 41 7.62 19.20 -4.54
C SER A 41 6.51 19.10 -5.59
N ASP A 42 5.93 17.92 -5.78
CA ASP A 42 4.78 17.77 -6.68
C ASP A 42 3.55 18.50 -6.15
N ALA A 43 3.24 18.39 -4.85
CA ALA A 43 2.18 19.17 -4.21
C ALA A 43 2.36 20.69 -4.43
N GLN A 44 3.59 21.19 -4.28
CA GLN A 44 3.93 22.58 -4.58
C GLN A 44 3.67 22.97 -6.04
N LYS A 45 3.92 22.08 -7.00
CA LYS A 45 3.69 22.36 -8.42
C LYS A 45 2.20 22.55 -8.72
N PHE A 46 1.31 21.88 -7.98
CA PHE A 46 -0.14 22.01 -8.09
C PHE A 46 -0.70 23.27 -7.40
N SER A 47 0.11 24.02 -6.66
CA SER A 47 -0.27 25.31 -6.06
C SER A 47 0.14 26.51 -6.94
N THR A 48 -0.57 27.63 -6.78
CA THR A 48 -0.39 28.86 -7.56
C THR A 48 0.07 30.03 -6.70
N GLY A 49 0.79 30.98 -7.31
CA GLY A 49 1.18 32.23 -6.63
C GLY A 49 1.98 32.00 -5.35
N ASP A 50 1.70 32.82 -4.33
CA ASP A 50 2.42 32.83 -3.05
C ASP A 50 2.16 31.55 -2.22
N ASP A 51 1.11 30.79 -2.51
CA ASP A 51 0.74 29.58 -1.77
C ASP A 51 1.68 28.40 -2.02
N ARG A 52 2.49 28.44 -3.09
CA ARG A 52 3.44 27.37 -3.44
C ARG A 52 4.41 27.03 -2.32
N GLN A 53 4.92 28.03 -1.62
CA GLN A 53 5.85 27.81 -0.52
C GLN A 53 5.12 27.21 0.69
N ASN A 54 3.90 27.66 0.95
CA ASN A 54 3.08 27.18 2.05
C ASN A 54 2.64 25.72 1.82
N ALA A 55 2.27 25.37 0.59
CA ALA A 55 1.94 24.00 0.21
C ALA A 55 3.12 23.02 0.44
N TYR A 56 4.33 23.40 0.03
CA TYR A 56 5.51 22.58 0.30
C TYR A 56 5.77 22.43 1.81
N LYS A 57 5.71 23.53 2.56
CA LYS A 57 5.97 23.53 4.00
C LYS A 57 4.95 22.69 4.77
N GLY A 58 3.65 22.87 4.47
CA GLY A 58 2.56 22.11 5.07
C GLY A 58 2.70 20.62 4.78
N CYS A 59 2.90 20.25 3.52
CA CYS A 59 3.16 18.85 3.14
C CYS A 59 4.34 18.26 3.92
N MET A 60 5.48 18.96 3.98
CA MET A 60 6.64 18.48 4.73
C MET A 60 6.34 18.31 6.23
N GLN A 61 5.55 19.19 6.83
CA GLN A 61 5.15 19.06 8.23
C GLN A 61 4.27 17.83 8.45
N ASP A 62 3.24 17.65 7.65
CA ASP A 62 2.29 16.54 7.78
C ASP A 62 2.99 15.19 7.58
N GLU A 63 3.83 15.09 6.55
CA GLU A 63 4.59 13.89 6.23
C GLU A 63 5.58 13.51 7.32
N MET A 64 6.29 14.48 7.90
CA MET A 64 7.22 14.20 9.00
C MET A 64 6.47 13.84 10.30
N ALA A 65 5.35 14.49 10.58
CA ALA A 65 4.51 14.14 11.72
C ALA A 65 3.96 12.71 11.59
N ALA A 66 3.46 12.33 10.40
CA ALA A 66 2.99 10.98 10.12
C ALA A 66 4.13 9.95 10.23
N LYS A 67 5.31 10.26 9.67
CA LYS A 67 6.51 9.41 9.81
C LYS A 67 6.86 9.17 11.28
N ASP A 68 6.83 10.20 12.12
CA ASP A 68 7.12 10.07 13.55
C ASP A 68 6.07 9.23 14.30
N GLN A 69 4.79 9.34 13.93
CA GLN A 69 3.75 8.45 14.45
C GLN A 69 3.96 7.00 14.03
N LEU A 70 4.29 6.77 12.76
CA LEU A 70 4.62 5.45 12.25
C LEU A 70 5.82 4.87 12.99
N ARG A 71 6.91 5.63 13.19
CA ARG A 71 8.08 5.15 13.95
C ARG A 71 7.72 4.65 15.35
N LYS A 72 6.80 5.31 16.05
CA LYS A 72 6.37 4.93 17.40
C LYS A 72 5.53 3.66 17.42
N ARG A 73 4.71 3.44 16.39
CA ARG A 73 3.66 2.40 16.35
C ARG A 73 3.95 1.27 15.37
N TRP A 74 5.02 1.35 14.57
CA TRP A 74 5.27 0.46 13.43
C TRP A 74 5.16 -1.01 13.82
N SER A 75 5.84 -1.43 14.89
CA SER A 75 5.84 -2.81 15.36
C SER A 75 4.50 -3.28 15.93
N SER A 76 3.58 -2.37 16.26
CA SER A 76 2.23 -2.72 16.73
C SER A 76 1.29 -3.13 15.60
N PHE A 77 1.60 -2.75 14.36
CA PHE A 77 0.82 -3.12 13.18
C PHE A 77 1.28 -4.49 12.64
N LYS A 78 0.34 -5.26 12.06
CA LYS A 78 0.67 -6.58 11.53
C LYS A 78 1.64 -6.45 10.34
N PRO A 79 2.65 -7.33 10.21
CA PRO A 79 3.60 -7.30 9.09
C PRO A 79 2.96 -7.25 7.70
N LYS A 80 1.85 -7.99 7.51
CA LYS A 80 1.12 -7.99 6.24
C LYS A 80 0.50 -6.63 5.93
N ASP A 81 -0.15 -6.02 6.92
CA ASP A 81 -0.82 -4.73 6.78
C ASP A 81 0.21 -3.62 6.55
N ARG A 82 1.35 -3.67 7.25
CA ARG A 82 2.52 -2.82 7.01
C ARG A 82 2.96 -2.85 5.54
N SER A 83 3.17 -4.05 5.00
CA SER A 83 3.59 -4.22 3.60
C SER A 83 2.51 -3.73 2.64
N ASN A 84 1.25 -4.09 2.86
CA ASN A 84 0.14 -3.74 1.98
C ASN A 84 -0.10 -2.23 1.94
N CYS A 85 -0.10 -1.56 3.09
CA CYS A 85 -0.32 -0.12 3.18
C CYS A 85 0.85 0.66 2.55
N VAL A 86 2.09 0.24 2.78
CA VAL A 86 3.25 0.85 2.10
C VAL A 86 3.11 0.77 0.59
N GLU A 87 2.79 -0.41 0.04
CA GLU A 87 2.68 -0.57 -1.41
C GLU A 87 1.52 0.24 -2.01
N GLN A 88 0.38 0.33 -1.32
CA GLN A 88 -0.75 1.16 -1.74
C GLN A 88 -0.42 2.66 -1.73
N SER A 89 0.37 3.13 -0.76
CA SER A 89 0.73 4.53 -0.62
C SER A 89 1.95 4.96 -1.44
N ARG A 90 2.50 4.10 -2.33
CA ARG A 90 3.66 4.44 -3.18
C ARG A 90 3.29 5.26 -4.42
N ALA A 91 2.07 5.14 -4.92
CA ALA A 91 1.65 5.72 -6.19
C ALA A 91 0.28 6.43 -6.05
N PRO A 92 0.05 7.55 -6.76
CA PRO A 92 0.95 8.21 -7.71
C PRO A 92 2.11 8.97 -7.05
N SER A 93 2.04 9.23 -5.75
CA SER A 93 3.05 9.97 -5.00
C SER A 93 3.22 9.37 -3.60
N PRO A 94 4.45 9.03 -3.15
CA PRO A 94 4.68 8.44 -1.85
C PRO A 94 4.25 9.34 -0.68
N SER A 95 3.48 8.80 0.27
CA SER A 95 3.01 9.53 1.46
C SER A 95 2.99 8.67 2.73
N TYR A 96 3.60 9.15 3.81
CA TYR A 96 3.49 8.57 5.15
C TYR A 96 2.13 8.84 5.79
N VAL A 97 1.46 9.95 5.43
CA VAL A 97 0.09 10.24 5.87
C VAL A 97 -0.82 9.10 5.41
N GLU A 98 -0.75 8.75 4.13
CA GLU A 98 -1.54 7.65 3.56
C GLU A 98 -1.19 6.29 4.16
N VAL A 99 0.09 6.01 4.43
CA VAL A 99 0.49 4.76 5.10
C VAL A 99 -0.11 4.68 6.50
N LEU A 100 -0.03 5.76 7.27
CA LEU A 100 -0.57 5.82 8.62
C LEU A 100 -2.09 5.66 8.61
N THR A 101 -2.78 6.39 7.75
CA THR A 101 -4.24 6.30 7.62
C THR A 101 -4.70 4.91 7.19
N CYS A 102 -4.03 4.29 6.22
CA CYS A 102 -4.32 2.91 5.81
C CYS A 102 -4.23 1.94 6.99
N LEU A 103 -3.16 2.02 7.77
CA LEU A 103 -2.94 1.14 8.92
C LEU A 103 -3.95 1.37 10.05
N GLU A 104 -4.36 2.62 10.27
CA GLU A 104 -5.39 2.96 11.25
C GLU A 104 -6.76 2.44 10.84
N MET A 105 -7.12 2.63 9.58
CA MET A 105 -8.38 2.14 9.03
C MET A 105 -8.46 0.61 9.05
N ASP A 106 -7.40 -0.10 8.65
CA ASP A 106 -7.34 -1.56 8.71
C ASP A 106 -7.46 -2.05 10.15
N THR A 107 -6.78 -1.39 11.08
CA THR A 107 -6.83 -1.74 12.50
C THR A 107 -8.24 -1.54 13.06
N ASP A 108 -8.88 -0.42 12.75
CA ASP A 108 -10.20 -0.08 13.27
C ASP A 108 -11.31 -0.92 12.63
N ALA A 109 -11.19 -1.26 11.34
CA ALA A 109 -12.09 -2.21 10.69
C ALA A 109 -12.05 -3.58 11.37
N ILE A 110 -10.87 -4.05 11.78
CA ILE A 110 -10.72 -5.34 12.49
C ILE A 110 -11.28 -5.28 13.92
N LYS A 111 -11.07 -4.17 14.63
CA LYS A 111 -11.63 -3.98 15.98
C LYS A 111 -13.15 -4.01 15.95
N ASN A 112 -13.74 -3.30 15.00
CA ASN A 112 -15.19 -3.07 14.90
C ASN A 112 -15.93 -4.08 13.99
N ALA A 113 -15.23 -5.09 13.45
CA ALA A 113 -15.84 -6.09 12.58
C ALA A 113 -17.00 -6.85 13.27
N PRO A 114 -18.12 -7.09 12.57
CA PRO A 114 -19.19 -7.96 13.05
C PRO A 114 -18.65 -9.34 13.44
N ARG A 115 -19.18 -9.88 14.54
CA ARG A 115 -18.80 -11.20 15.06
C ARG A 115 -20.02 -12.10 15.15
N VAL A 116 -19.89 -13.32 14.63
CA VAL A 116 -20.83 -14.42 14.85
C VAL A 116 -20.09 -15.47 15.67
N ASP A 117 -20.68 -15.90 16.79
CA ASP A 117 -20.06 -16.80 17.76
C ASP A 117 -18.67 -16.34 18.24
N GLY A 118 -18.51 -15.02 18.40
CA GLY A 118 -17.25 -14.40 18.81
C GLY A 118 -16.15 -14.37 17.73
N LYS A 119 -16.39 -14.97 16.55
CA LYS A 119 -15.43 -14.97 15.45
C LYS A 119 -15.70 -13.81 14.49
N PRO A 120 -14.68 -13.06 14.06
CA PRO A 120 -14.84 -12.07 13.01
C PRO A 120 -15.41 -12.72 11.75
N VAL A 121 -16.50 -12.16 11.22
CA VAL A 121 -17.01 -12.57 9.91
C VAL A 121 -16.04 -12.06 8.85
N PRO A 122 -15.49 -12.91 7.96
CA PRO A 122 -14.63 -12.46 6.88
C PRO A 122 -15.40 -11.49 5.97
N GLN A 123 -14.96 -10.24 5.92
CA GLN A 123 -15.54 -9.23 5.02
C GLN A 123 -15.06 -9.52 3.60
N ILE A 124 -15.90 -10.16 2.81
CA ILE A 124 -15.61 -10.49 1.40
C ILE A 124 -15.94 -9.26 0.54
N GLY A 125 -15.05 -8.26 0.52
CA GLY A 125 -15.04 -7.16 -0.45
C GLY A 125 -16.07 -6.03 -0.23
N GLY A 126 -15.56 -4.82 0.02
CA GLY A 126 -16.28 -3.55 -0.11
C GLY A 126 -17.15 -3.12 1.09
N PRO A 127 -17.47 -1.80 1.20
CA PRO A 127 -18.31 -1.29 2.28
C PRO A 127 -19.73 -1.87 2.13
N VAL A 128 -20.09 -2.79 3.02
CA VAL A 128 -21.48 -3.18 3.19
C VAL A 128 -22.21 -2.03 3.85
N ALA A 129 -23.07 -1.35 3.08
CA ALA A 129 -24.03 -0.40 3.65
C ALA A 129 -24.92 -1.16 4.66
N PRO A 130 -25.05 -0.69 5.91
CA PRO A 130 -26.00 -1.27 6.85
C PRO A 130 -27.41 -0.86 6.41
N GLY A 131 -28.20 -1.79 5.84
CA GLY A 131 -29.59 -1.42 5.53
C GLY A 131 -30.47 -2.32 4.67
N LEU A 132 -30.02 -3.46 4.12
CA LEU A 132 -30.96 -4.37 3.46
C LEU A 132 -31.65 -5.29 4.48
N SER A 133 -32.46 -4.68 5.36
CA SER A 133 -33.53 -5.40 6.04
C SER A 133 -34.71 -5.49 5.08
N SER A 134 -34.80 -6.60 4.37
CA SER A 134 -35.97 -6.96 3.57
C SER A 134 -37.19 -7.12 4.48
N ASN A 135 -38.11 -6.16 4.46
CA ASN A 135 -39.44 -6.32 5.04
C ASN A 135 -40.49 -6.39 3.91
N PRO A 136 -41.23 -7.51 3.76
CA PRO A 136 -42.34 -7.62 2.82
C PRO A 136 -43.61 -7.06 3.46
N ALA A 137 -43.68 -5.76 3.71
CA ALA A 137 -44.87 -5.14 4.28
C ALA A 137 -44.98 -3.67 3.90
N SER A 138 -45.29 -3.41 2.63
CA SER A 138 -45.97 -2.19 2.21
C SER A 138 -46.60 -2.45 0.84
N THR A 139 -47.67 -3.23 0.84
CA THR A 139 -48.66 -3.21 -0.23
C THR A 139 -49.27 -1.81 -0.26
N MET A 140 -48.85 -0.99 -1.22
CA MET A 140 -49.62 0.20 -1.59
C MET A 140 -50.84 -0.27 -2.41
N PRO A 141 -52.09 0.02 -2.02
CA PRO A 141 -53.17 0.06 -2.98
C PRO A 141 -53.04 1.34 -3.81
N SER A 142 -52.93 1.13 -5.13
CA SER A 142 -52.88 2.17 -6.15
C SER A 142 -54.30 2.62 -6.54
N THR A 143 -54.40 3.87 -7.01
CA THR A 143 -55.49 4.46 -7.83
C THR A 143 -56.82 4.73 -7.11
N LYS A 144 -57.51 5.87 -7.33
CA LYS A 144 -57.70 6.68 -8.55
C LYS A 144 -58.09 8.12 -8.16
#